data_AF-A0A3D1USL3-F1
#
_entry.id   AF-A0A3D1USL3-F1
#
_cell.length_a   1.000
_cell.length_b   1.000
_cell.length_c   1.000
_cell.angle_alpha   90.00
_cell.angle_beta   90.00
_cell.angle_gamma   90.00
#
_symmetry.space_group_name_H-M   'P 1'
#
loop_
_entity.id
_entity.type
_entity.pdbx_description
1 polymer ?
#
loop_
_entity_poly.entity_id
_entity_poly.type
_entity_poly.pdbx_seq_one_letter_code
_entity_poly.pdbx_strand_id
1 'polypeptide(L)'
;MAWAEDFTGAVIDYGSWPDQHRHEYSLADANPSIQTLFPKAGFEGALYAALAALTDECLGREWEREDGAVLKIERALVDANWGQSTDVVYQFCRQSSHAGVILPSHGRYVGASSKPMTEYRKQQGDRLGFNWMIPNVAGKRAIRHVIYDTNYWKSFIHARLAVPVGDKGSLTLYGRIPGAHQLFAEHLTAEYRVKTQGRGRTVDEWKLKPQSHDNHFLDCVAGCAVCGSMLGASLPETLPAKLDRKPMIRLSDKRLGGIPPNGRLKLSELRRQKNG
;
A
#
# COMPACT_ATOMS: atom_id res chain seq x y z
N MET A 1 -11.28 -1.38 6.16
CA MET A 1 -10.57 -1.46 7.46
C MET A 1 -10.41 -0.05 8.00
N ALA A 2 -10.53 0.13 9.32
CA ALA A 2 -10.13 1.36 9.99
C ALA A 2 -8.83 1.15 10.75
N TRP A 3 -7.95 2.15 10.71
CA TRP A 3 -6.66 2.16 11.38
C TRP A 3 -6.53 3.41 12.23
N ALA A 4 -6.06 3.25 13.46
CA ALA A 4 -5.52 4.32 14.27
C ALA A 4 -4.07 4.62 13.88
N GLU A 5 -3.52 5.73 14.40
CA GLU A 5 -2.14 6.15 14.14
C GLU A 5 -1.10 5.10 14.57
N ASP A 6 -1.41 4.25 15.54
CA ASP A 6 -0.52 3.21 16.07
C ASP A 6 -0.78 1.82 15.45
N PHE A 7 -1.47 1.76 14.30
CA PHE A 7 -1.92 0.52 13.66
C PHE A 7 -2.85 -0.35 14.51
N THR A 8 -3.43 0.14 15.60
CA THR A 8 -4.61 -0.49 16.17
C THR A 8 -5.72 -0.40 15.14
N GLY A 9 -6.30 -1.54 14.76
CA GLY A 9 -7.19 -1.62 13.61
C GLY A 9 -8.40 -2.48 13.84
N ALA A 10 -9.43 -2.19 13.05
CA ALA A 10 -10.64 -2.98 12.97
C ALA A 10 -10.94 -3.31 11.51
N VAL A 11 -11.18 -4.58 11.23
CA VAL A 11 -11.92 -4.98 10.04
C VAL A 11 -13.37 -4.58 10.29
N ILE A 12 -13.88 -3.64 9.49
CA ILE A 12 -15.26 -3.12 9.61
C ILE A 12 -16.20 -3.83 8.65
N ASP A 13 -15.69 -4.17 7.46
CA ASP A 13 -16.45 -4.80 6.40
C ASP A 13 -15.49 -5.50 5.43
N TYR A 14 -15.98 -6.55 4.77
CA TYR A 14 -15.32 -7.25 3.67
C TYR A 14 -16.37 -8.06 2.88
N GLY A 15 -16.05 -8.37 1.63
CA GLY A 15 -16.92 -9.18 0.79
C GLY A 15 -16.45 -9.18 -0.65
N SER A 16 -17.32 -9.61 -1.56
CA SER A 16 -17.13 -9.44 -2.98
C SER A 16 -18.23 -8.55 -3.56
N TRP A 17 -17.94 -8.00 -4.73
CA TRP A 17 -18.93 -7.34 -5.56
C TRP A 17 -19.12 -8.14 -6.85
N PRO A 18 -20.35 -8.45 -7.26
CA PRO A 18 -21.60 -8.14 -6.55
C PRO A 18 -21.74 -8.94 -5.25
N ASP A 19 -22.65 -8.54 -4.36
CA ASP A 19 -22.97 -9.32 -3.15
C ASP A 19 -23.48 -10.72 -3.56
N GLN A 20 -22.91 -11.74 -2.93
CA GLN A 20 -23.24 -13.15 -3.18
C GLN A 20 -24.47 -13.62 -2.38
N HIS A 21 -24.96 -12.80 -1.45
CA HIS A 21 -26.11 -13.09 -0.58
C HIS A 21 -25.94 -14.37 0.26
N ARG A 22 -24.69 -14.74 0.54
CA ARG A 22 -24.30 -15.88 1.37
C ARG A 22 -22.98 -15.63 2.07
N HIS A 23 -22.82 -16.25 3.23
CA HIS A 23 -21.63 -16.07 4.08
C HIS A 23 -20.39 -16.82 3.57
N GLU A 24 -20.59 -17.92 2.85
CA GLU A 24 -19.53 -18.78 2.34
C GLU A 24 -19.78 -19.10 0.87
N TYR A 25 -18.72 -19.00 0.08
CA TYR A 25 -18.70 -19.28 -1.35
C TYR A 25 -17.27 -19.45 -1.84
N SER A 26 -17.12 -20.03 -3.02
CA SER A 26 -15.86 -20.13 -3.76
C SER A 26 -15.93 -19.33 -5.06
N LEU A 27 -14.79 -19.11 -5.70
CA LEU A 27 -14.78 -18.58 -7.07
C LEU A 27 -15.55 -19.46 -8.06
N ALA A 28 -15.54 -20.78 -7.85
CA ALA A 28 -16.13 -21.75 -8.78
C ALA A 28 -17.66 -21.70 -8.79
N ASP A 29 -18.28 -21.29 -7.68
CA ASP A 29 -19.72 -21.26 -7.53
C ASP A 29 -20.28 -19.85 -7.28
N ALA A 30 -19.43 -18.80 -7.33
CA ALA A 30 -19.82 -17.41 -7.17
C ALA A 30 -20.98 -17.02 -8.11
N ASN A 31 -22.06 -16.54 -7.52
CA ASN A 31 -23.28 -16.12 -8.19
C ASN A 31 -24.03 -15.13 -7.27
N PRO A 32 -24.37 -13.91 -7.74
CA PRO A 32 -24.16 -13.37 -9.08
C PRO A 32 -22.70 -13.01 -9.41
N SER A 33 -22.35 -13.08 -10.70
CA SER A 33 -21.06 -12.64 -11.23
C SER A 33 -21.13 -11.23 -11.84
N ILE A 34 -19.98 -10.60 -12.07
CA ILE A 34 -19.90 -9.33 -12.82
C ILE A 34 -20.57 -9.46 -14.20
N GLN A 35 -20.35 -10.59 -14.90
CA GLN A 35 -20.94 -10.82 -16.22
C GLN A 35 -22.47 -10.98 -16.15
N THR A 36 -23.00 -11.49 -15.04
CA THR A 36 -24.44 -11.58 -14.79
C THR A 36 -25.09 -10.20 -14.76
N LEU A 37 -24.42 -9.20 -14.16
CA LEU A 37 -24.92 -7.83 -14.10
C LEU A 37 -24.66 -7.01 -15.38
N PHE A 38 -23.59 -7.33 -16.11
CA PHE A 38 -23.23 -6.64 -17.36
C PHE A 38 -23.19 -7.61 -18.56
N PRO A 39 -24.32 -8.25 -18.94
CA PRO A 39 -24.32 -9.36 -19.89
C PRO A 39 -23.89 -8.97 -21.31
N LYS A 40 -24.01 -7.69 -21.67
CA LYS A 40 -23.65 -7.16 -22.99
C LYS A 40 -22.24 -6.58 -23.05
N ALA A 41 -21.57 -6.43 -21.91
CA ALA A 41 -20.22 -5.88 -21.86
C ALA A 41 -19.19 -6.99 -22.09
N GLY A 42 -18.12 -6.66 -22.83
CA GLY A 42 -16.91 -7.47 -22.81
C GLY A 42 -16.21 -7.36 -21.44
N PHE A 43 -15.27 -8.26 -21.19
CA PHE A 43 -14.56 -8.39 -19.91
C PHE A 43 -14.05 -7.04 -19.35
N GLU A 44 -13.32 -6.25 -20.15
CA GLU A 44 -12.76 -4.97 -19.71
C GLU A 44 -13.83 -3.94 -19.34
N GLY A 45 -14.91 -3.85 -20.14
CA GLY A 45 -16.02 -2.95 -19.88
C GLY A 45 -16.83 -3.34 -18.65
N ALA A 46 -17.05 -4.64 -18.46
CA ALA A 46 -17.73 -5.18 -17.29
C ALA A 46 -16.90 -4.94 -16.02
N LEU A 47 -15.57 -5.14 -16.08
CA LEU A 47 -14.66 -4.86 -14.98
C LEU A 47 -14.63 -3.37 -14.63
N TYR A 48 -14.53 -2.48 -15.62
CA TYR A 48 -14.57 -1.03 -15.39
C TYR A 48 -15.88 -0.62 -14.70
N ALA A 49 -17.02 -1.12 -15.18
CA ALA A 49 -18.34 -0.83 -14.62
C ALA A 49 -18.47 -1.37 -13.18
N ALA A 50 -17.95 -2.56 -12.90
CA ALA A 50 -17.91 -3.13 -11.55
C ALA A 50 -17.05 -2.30 -10.59
N LEU A 51 -15.85 -1.89 -11.02
CA LEU A 51 -14.98 -1.01 -10.22
C LEU A 51 -15.65 0.33 -9.93
N ALA A 52 -16.32 0.93 -10.92
CA ALA A 52 -17.07 2.17 -10.74
C ALA A 52 -18.20 2.00 -9.71
N ALA A 53 -19.06 0.99 -9.89
CA ALA A 53 -20.16 0.72 -8.97
C ALA A 53 -19.70 0.46 -7.53
N LEU A 54 -18.71 -0.42 -7.35
CA LEU A 54 -18.17 -0.75 -6.03
C LEU A 54 -17.53 0.47 -5.35
N THR A 55 -16.76 1.26 -6.09
CA THR A 55 -16.09 2.42 -5.48
C THR A 55 -17.05 3.55 -5.15
N ASP A 56 -18.08 3.79 -5.97
CA ASP A 56 -19.13 4.75 -5.63
C ASP A 56 -19.89 4.33 -4.37
N GLU A 57 -20.19 3.03 -4.23
CA GLU A 57 -20.82 2.49 -3.02
C GLU A 57 -19.92 2.63 -1.78
N CYS A 58 -18.68 2.16 -1.84
CA CYS A 58 -17.79 2.15 -0.68
C CYS A 58 -17.26 3.55 -0.30
N LEU A 59 -16.86 4.36 -1.28
CA LEU A 59 -16.24 5.67 -1.04
C LEU A 59 -17.27 6.78 -0.87
N GLY A 60 -18.48 6.60 -1.38
CA GLY A 60 -19.61 7.50 -1.11
C GLY A 60 -20.20 7.34 0.29
N ARG A 61 -19.93 6.21 0.95
CA ARG A 61 -20.46 5.87 2.27
C ARG A 61 -19.73 6.58 3.42
N GLU A 62 -20.52 6.97 4.41
CA GLU A 62 -20.07 7.46 5.71
C GLU A 62 -20.08 6.35 6.75
N TRP A 63 -19.07 6.34 7.62
CA TRP A 63 -18.85 5.33 8.64
C TRP A 63 -18.82 5.98 10.02
N GLU A 64 -19.72 5.58 10.90
CA GLU A 64 -19.81 6.13 12.25
C GLU A 64 -18.85 5.41 13.19
N ARG A 65 -18.10 6.18 13.98
CA ARG A 65 -17.25 5.69 15.08
C ARG A 65 -18.07 5.63 16.38
N GLU A 66 -17.59 4.86 17.35
CA GLU A 66 -18.24 4.70 18.67
C GLU A 66 -18.55 6.02 19.40
N ASP A 67 -17.81 7.10 19.14
CA ASP A 67 -18.02 8.42 19.72
C ASP A 67 -18.93 9.34 18.87
N GLY A 68 -19.59 8.79 17.85
CA GLY A 68 -20.48 9.52 16.93
C GLY A 68 -19.75 10.32 15.84
N ALA A 69 -18.40 10.27 15.80
CA ALA A 69 -17.66 10.90 14.72
C ALA A 69 -17.88 10.14 13.40
N VAL A 70 -18.11 10.88 12.32
CA VAL A 70 -18.30 10.31 10.99
C VAL A 70 -16.99 10.34 10.21
N LEU A 71 -16.64 9.20 9.63
CA LEU A 71 -15.43 8.98 8.85
C LEU A 71 -15.77 8.57 7.41
N LYS A 72 -14.84 8.85 6.49
CA LYS A 72 -14.87 8.37 5.09
C LYS A 72 -13.59 7.61 4.79
N ILE A 73 -13.61 6.79 3.74
CA ILE A 73 -12.42 6.10 3.28
C ILE A 73 -11.44 7.12 2.68
N GLU A 74 -10.27 7.29 3.30
CA GLU A 74 -9.27 8.29 2.89
C GLU A 74 -8.25 7.76 1.86
N ARG A 75 -8.15 6.44 1.70
CA ARG A 75 -7.24 5.80 0.76
C ARG A 75 -7.75 4.42 0.34
N ALA A 76 -7.75 4.16 -0.96
CA ALA A 76 -8.10 2.85 -1.52
C ALA A 76 -7.06 2.42 -2.56
N LEU A 77 -6.73 1.12 -2.58
CA LEU A 77 -5.84 0.53 -3.57
C LEU A 77 -6.60 -0.50 -4.41
N VAL A 78 -6.33 -0.52 -5.70
CA VAL A 78 -6.85 -1.53 -6.64
C VAL A 78 -5.65 -2.31 -7.19
N ASP A 79 -5.61 -3.62 -6.94
CA ASP A 79 -4.53 -4.47 -7.46
C ASP A 79 -4.57 -4.48 -9.00
N ALA A 80 -3.39 -4.27 -9.59
CA ALA A 80 -3.19 -4.23 -11.03
C ALA A 80 -2.23 -5.34 -11.51
N ASN A 81 -2.04 -6.41 -10.73
CA ASN A 81 -1.10 -7.50 -11.05
C ASN A 81 -1.71 -8.60 -11.92
N TRP A 82 -3.04 -8.64 -12.11
CA TRP A 82 -3.71 -9.62 -12.97
C TRP A 82 -3.67 -9.23 -14.45
N GLY A 83 -2.47 -9.01 -14.98
CA GLY A 83 -2.09 -8.75 -16.39
C GLY A 83 -3.14 -8.26 -17.38
N GLN A 84 -4.14 -9.11 -17.68
CA GLN A 84 -5.29 -8.81 -18.56
C GLN A 84 -6.11 -7.59 -18.11
N SER A 85 -6.12 -7.28 -16.81
CA SER A 85 -6.88 -6.16 -16.24
C SER A 85 -6.04 -4.92 -15.95
N THR A 86 -4.71 -4.99 -16.09
CA THR A 86 -3.81 -3.92 -15.65
C THR A 86 -4.15 -2.58 -16.28
N ASP A 87 -4.33 -2.52 -17.61
CA ASP A 87 -4.59 -1.25 -18.28
C ASP A 87 -5.97 -0.67 -17.92
N VAL A 88 -6.98 -1.54 -17.72
CA VAL A 88 -8.33 -1.15 -17.26
C VAL A 88 -8.26 -0.54 -15.86
N VAL A 89 -7.52 -1.15 -14.93
CA VAL A 89 -7.36 -0.62 -13.56
C VAL A 89 -6.69 0.75 -13.58
N TYR A 90 -5.65 0.95 -14.39
CA TYR A 90 -4.99 2.25 -14.52
C TYR A 90 -5.92 3.29 -15.16
N GLN A 91 -6.68 2.92 -16.19
CA GLN A 91 -7.67 3.79 -16.79
C GLN A 91 -8.74 4.20 -15.76
N PHE A 92 -9.29 3.23 -15.05
CA PHE A 92 -10.30 3.44 -14.01
C PHE A 92 -9.82 4.39 -12.92
N CYS A 93 -8.67 4.11 -12.30
CA CYS A 93 -8.12 4.97 -11.24
C CYS A 93 -7.83 6.40 -11.73
N ARG A 94 -7.52 6.57 -13.03
CA ARG A 94 -7.30 7.90 -13.63
C ARG A 94 -8.61 8.66 -13.88
N GLN A 95 -9.66 7.97 -14.31
CA GLN A 95 -10.93 8.56 -14.78
C GLN A 95 -12.01 8.63 -13.70
N SER A 96 -11.83 7.90 -12.59
CA SER A 96 -12.77 7.87 -11.48
C SER A 96 -12.99 9.27 -10.87
N SER A 97 -14.22 9.54 -10.46
CA SER A 97 -14.59 10.69 -9.61
C SER A 97 -13.79 10.72 -8.30
N HIS A 98 -13.31 9.56 -7.84
CA HIS A 98 -12.55 9.40 -6.60
C HIS A 98 -11.03 9.31 -6.82
N ALA A 99 -10.50 9.76 -7.95
CA ALA A 99 -9.08 9.67 -8.31
C ALA A 99 -8.09 10.29 -7.30
N GLY A 100 -8.55 11.16 -6.40
CA GLY A 100 -7.73 11.70 -5.30
C GLY A 100 -7.45 10.68 -4.18
N VAL A 101 -8.30 9.66 -4.05
CA VAL A 101 -8.30 8.65 -2.99
C VAL A 101 -7.83 7.29 -3.51
N ILE A 102 -8.21 6.92 -4.73
CA ILE A 102 -7.90 5.61 -5.31
C ILE A 102 -6.54 5.63 -6.02
N LEU A 103 -5.73 4.58 -5.84
CA LEU A 103 -4.52 4.34 -6.62
C LEU A 103 -4.43 2.89 -7.11
N PRO A 104 -3.89 2.65 -8.32
CA PRO A 104 -3.49 1.30 -8.70
C PRO A 104 -2.31 0.84 -7.84
N SER A 105 -2.24 -0.46 -7.53
CA SER A 105 -1.18 -1.04 -6.73
C SER A 105 -0.58 -2.31 -7.31
N HIS A 106 0.69 -2.54 -6.99
CA HIS A 106 1.43 -3.75 -7.32
C HIS A 106 2.12 -4.30 -6.08
N GLY A 107 1.60 -5.41 -5.56
CA GLY A 107 2.33 -6.25 -4.62
C GLY A 107 3.57 -6.86 -5.28
N ARG A 108 4.73 -6.79 -4.64
CA ARG A 108 5.98 -7.39 -5.10
C ARG A 108 6.48 -8.41 -4.12
N TYR A 109 6.94 -9.53 -4.68
CA TYR A 109 7.68 -10.53 -3.94
C TYR A 109 9.09 -10.00 -3.61
N VAL A 110 9.40 -9.84 -2.33
CA VAL A 110 10.73 -9.42 -1.85
C VAL A 110 11.31 -10.52 -0.96
N GLY A 111 11.72 -11.64 -1.58
CA GLY A 111 12.34 -12.77 -0.89
C GLY A 111 13.74 -12.45 -0.35
N ALA A 112 14.33 -13.34 0.46
CA ALA A 112 15.55 -13.05 1.24
C ALA A 112 16.76 -12.59 0.40
N SER A 113 16.85 -13.03 -0.86
CA SER A 113 17.87 -12.63 -1.82
C SER A 113 17.66 -11.25 -2.47
N SER A 114 16.46 -10.67 -2.35
CA SER A 114 16.10 -9.36 -2.91
C SER A 114 16.54 -8.22 -2.00
N LYS A 115 16.64 -7.01 -2.56
CA LYS A 115 16.89 -5.80 -1.77
C LYS A 115 15.59 -5.38 -1.04
N PRO A 116 15.60 -5.19 0.29
CA PRO A 116 14.44 -4.67 1.03
C PRO A 116 13.99 -3.31 0.50
N MET A 117 12.67 -3.08 0.47
CA MET A 117 12.12 -1.78 0.03
C MET A 117 12.54 -0.62 0.95
N THR A 118 12.76 -0.88 2.23
CA THR A 118 13.28 0.11 3.20
C THR A 118 14.67 0.65 2.83
N GLU A 119 15.45 -0.10 2.05
CA GLU A 119 16.79 0.32 1.59
C GLU A 119 16.76 1.02 0.22
N TYR A 120 15.58 1.18 -0.39
CA TYR A 120 15.49 1.84 -1.69
C TYR A 120 15.94 3.29 -1.57
N ARG A 121 16.75 3.73 -2.53
CA ARG A 121 17.23 5.12 -2.55
C ARG A 121 16.19 5.96 -3.26
N LYS A 122 15.63 6.93 -2.53
CA LYS A 122 14.69 7.90 -3.07
C LYS A 122 15.30 8.66 -4.26
N GLN A 123 14.69 8.54 -5.44
CA GLN A 123 14.99 9.41 -6.57
C GLN A 123 14.06 10.63 -6.57
N GLN A 124 14.34 11.61 -7.43
CA GLN A 124 13.50 12.79 -7.56
C GLN A 124 12.09 12.40 -8.05
N GLY A 125 11.07 12.82 -7.31
CA GLY A 125 9.66 12.55 -7.63
C GLY A 125 9.09 11.28 -6.98
N ASP A 126 9.95 10.40 -6.46
CA ASP A 126 9.53 9.21 -5.70
C ASP A 126 8.95 9.60 -4.34
N ARG A 127 7.97 8.84 -3.87
CA ARG A 127 7.57 8.80 -2.46
C ARG A 127 7.91 7.43 -1.91
N LEU A 128 8.63 7.37 -0.81
CA LEU A 128 8.94 6.13 -0.10
C LEU A 128 8.26 6.19 1.26
N GLY A 129 7.72 5.06 1.68
CA GLY A 129 7.28 4.84 3.05
C GLY A 129 7.74 3.48 3.55
N PHE A 130 7.08 3.00 4.58
CA PHE A 130 7.48 1.79 5.26
C PHE A 130 7.08 0.55 4.43
N ASN A 131 8.04 -0.10 3.78
CA ASN A 131 7.79 -1.25 2.89
C ASN A 131 6.79 -0.97 1.75
N TRP A 132 6.72 0.28 1.29
CA TRP A 132 6.01 0.69 0.08
C TRP A 132 6.69 1.89 -0.57
N MET A 133 6.44 2.09 -1.86
CA MET A 133 6.86 3.26 -2.60
C MET A 133 5.84 3.64 -3.67
N ILE A 134 5.88 4.91 -4.09
CA ILE A 134 5.24 5.42 -5.29
C ILE A 134 6.38 5.97 -6.16
N PRO A 135 6.79 5.24 -7.21
CA PRO A 135 7.81 5.74 -8.11
C PRO A 135 7.34 7.02 -8.80
N ASN A 136 8.29 7.85 -9.23
CA ASN A 136 7.99 8.92 -10.15
C ASN A 136 7.38 8.35 -11.43
N VAL A 137 6.47 9.11 -12.04
CA VAL A 137 5.83 8.70 -13.28
C VAL A 137 6.87 8.80 -14.39
N ALA A 138 7.29 7.65 -14.93
CA ALA A 138 8.19 7.57 -16.07
C ALA A 138 7.58 6.70 -17.17
N GLY A 139 7.52 7.21 -18.40
CA GLY A 139 7.04 6.47 -19.58
C GLY A 139 5.55 6.66 -19.90
N LYS A 140 4.94 5.63 -20.52
CA LYS A 140 3.59 5.70 -21.14
C LYS A 140 2.41 5.73 -20.14
N ARG A 141 2.61 5.42 -18.86
CA ARG A 141 1.52 5.37 -17.87
C ARG A 141 1.37 6.74 -17.22
N ALA A 142 0.20 7.35 -17.36
CA ALA A 142 -0.03 8.76 -17.00
C ALA A 142 -0.28 9.01 -15.50
N ILE A 143 -0.53 7.98 -14.69
CA ILE A 143 -0.80 8.11 -13.25
C ILE A 143 0.21 7.35 -12.38
N ARG A 144 0.35 7.80 -11.13
CA ARG A 144 1.14 7.15 -10.10
C ARG A 144 0.50 5.82 -9.68
N HIS A 145 1.32 4.87 -9.26
CA HIS A 145 0.87 3.62 -8.66
C HIS A 145 1.67 3.32 -7.38
N VAL A 146 1.12 2.49 -6.51
CA VAL A 146 1.80 2.03 -5.30
C VAL A 146 2.49 0.70 -5.57
N ILE A 147 3.72 0.55 -5.09
CA ILE A 147 4.43 -0.72 -5.06
C ILE A 147 4.68 -1.05 -3.58
N TYR A 148 4.40 -2.26 -3.14
CA TYR A 148 4.62 -2.67 -1.75
C TYR A 148 5.18 -4.09 -1.64
N ASP A 149 5.85 -4.37 -0.52
CA ASP A 149 6.40 -5.69 -0.23
C ASP A 149 5.29 -6.61 0.32
N THR A 150 4.77 -7.50 -0.53
CA THR A 150 3.66 -8.38 -0.18
C THR A 150 4.01 -9.30 1.00
N ASN A 151 5.23 -9.84 1.02
CA ASN A 151 5.66 -10.76 2.08
C ASN A 151 5.67 -10.06 3.44
N TYR A 152 6.23 -8.84 3.47
CA TYR A 152 6.25 -8.04 4.69
C TYR A 152 4.83 -7.76 5.19
N TRP A 153 3.96 -7.24 4.33
CA TRP A 153 2.61 -6.82 4.73
C TRP A 153 1.71 -7.99 5.13
N LYS A 154 1.86 -9.17 4.49
CA LYS A 154 1.16 -10.40 4.93
C LYS A 154 1.60 -10.83 6.34
N SER A 155 2.90 -10.85 6.61
CA SER A 155 3.41 -11.13 7.95
C SER A 155 3.02 -10.07 8.97
N PHE A 156 2.98 -8.80 8.57
CA PHE A 156 2.52 -7.70 9.41
C PHE A 156 1.08 -7.92 9.87
N ILE A 157 0.17 -8.22 8.93
CA ILE A 157 -1.24 -8.50 9.25
C ILE A 157 -1.40 -9.66 10.21
N HIS A 158 -0.73 -10.79 9.94
CA HIS A 158 -0.76 -11.95 10.85
C HIS A 158 -0.20 -11.61 12.24
N ALA A 159 0.81 -10.75 12.32
CA ALA A 159 1.31 -10.27 13.60
C ALA A 159 0.27 -9.40 14.33
N ARG A 160 -0.49 -8.55 13.63
CA ARG A 160 -1.54 -7.71 14.27
C ARG A 160 -2.74 -8.53 14.73
N LEU A 161 -3.12 -9.56 13.97
CA LEU A 161 -4.19 -10.51 14.36
C LEU A 161 -3.82 -11.35 15.59
N ALA A 162 -2.52 -11.56 15.84
CA ALA A 162 -2.04 -12.30 17.00
C ALA A 162 -1.87 -11.44 18.26
N VAL A 163 -1.94 -10.10 18.15
CA VAL A 163 -1.87 -9.20 19.31
C VAL A 163 -3.20 -9.28 20.07
N PRO A 164 -3.18 -9.45 21.41
CA PRO A 164 -4.39 -9.48 22.22
C PRO A 164 -5.29 -8.26 22.00
N VAL A 165 -6.61 -8.50 22.03
CA VAL A 165 -7.60 -7.42 21.90
C VAL A 165 -7.40 -6.41 23.03
N GLY A 166 -7.31 -5.13 22.68
CA GLY A 166 -7.08 -4.03 23.61
C GLY A 166 -5.63 -3.54 23.66
N ASP A 167 -4.67 -4.36 23.20
CA ASP A 167 -3.29 -3.92 23.06
C ASP A 167 -3.08 -3.08 21.80
N LYS A 168 -2.10 -2.17 21.86
CA LYS A 168 -1.75 -1.31 20.73
C LYS A 168 -1.28 -2.11 19.54
N GLY A 169 -1.80 -1.76 18.36
CA GLY A 169 -1.51 -2.48 17.13
C GLY A 169 -2.23 -3.82 17.02
N SER A 170 -3.28 -4.06 17.79
CA SER A 170 -4.17 -5.21 17.58
C SER A 170 -5.03 -5.01 16.33
N LEU A 171 -5.35 -6.11 15.64
CA LEU A 171 -6.34 -6.10 14.56
C LEU A 171 -7.52 -6.97 14.94
N THR A 172 -8.71 -6.38 15.02
CA THR A 172 -9.96 -7.05 15.42
C THR A 172 -10.92 -7.26 14.25
N LEU A 173 -11.85 -8.20 14.40
CA LEU A 173 -12.95 -8.46 13.47
C LEU A 173 -14.27 -7.96 14.09
N TYR A 174 -15.17 -7.46 13.24
CA TYR A 174 -16.48 -6.97 13.66
C TYR A 174 -17.44 -8.11 14.04
N GLY A 175 -18.50 -7.81 14.80
CA GLY A 175 -19.52 -8.80 15.11
C GLY A 175 -19.17 -9.72 16.29
N ARG A 176 -20.12 -10.62 16.63
CA ARG A 176 -20.04 -11.49 17.81
C ARG A 176 -20.43 -12.94 17.53
N ILE A 177 -20.80 -13.24 16.29
CA ILE A 177 -21.32 -14.56 15.89
C ILE A 177 -20.11 -15.44 15.57
N PRO A 178 -19.89 -16.55 16.32
CA PRO A 178 -18.85 -17.51 15.98
C PRO A 178 -19.06 -18.07 14.57
N GLY A 179 -17.99 -18.20 13.79
CA GLY A 179 -18.05 -18.72 12.42
C GLY A 179 -18.52 -17.71 11.36
N ALA A 180 -19.00 -16.51 11.73
CA ALA A 180 -19.41 -15.49 10.74
C ALA A 180 -18.26 -15.04 9.82
N HIS A 181 -17.01 -15.26 10.23
CA HIS A 181 -15.81 -14.95 9.47
C HIS A 181 -15.13 -16.18 8.87
N GLN A 182 -15.84 -17.31 8.70
CA GLN A 182 -15.25 -18.56 8.20
C GLN A 182 -14.55 -18.36 6.85
N LEU A 183 -15.27 -17.87 5.83
CA LEU A 183 -14.71 -17.58 4.51
C LEU A 183 -13.50 -16.63 4.58
N PHE A 184 -13.60 -15.59 5.42
CA PHE A 184 -12.53 -14.63 5.60
C PHE A 184 -11.28 -15.28 6.20
N ALA A 185 -11.46 -16.09 7.25
CA ALA A 185 -10.38 -16.83 7.90
C ALA A 185 -9.72 -17.85 6.96
N GLU A 186 -10.52 -18.53 6.12
CA GLU A 186 -10.02 -19.44 5.09
C GLU A 186 -9.11 -18.72 4.10
N HIS A 187 -9.52 -17.56 3.59
CA HIS A 187 -8.70 -16.76 2.68
C HIS A 187 -7.43 -16.20 3.36
N LEU A 188 -7.52 -15.76 4.62
CA LEU A 188 -6.38 -15.26 5.39
C LEU A 188 -5.34 -16.33 5.71
N THR A 189 -5.77 -17.60 5.72
CA THR A 189 -4.94 -18.76 6.02
C THR A 189 -4.72 -19.69 4.82
N ALA A 190 -5.16 -19.30 3.62
CA ALA A 190 -4.95 -20.04 2.37
C ALA A 190 -3.46 -20.16 1.99
N GLU A 191 -2.64 -19.26 2.53
CA GLU A 191 -1.19 -19.26 2.36
C GLU A 191 -0.48 -19.64 3.67
N TYR A 192 0.76 -20.11 3.54
CA TYR A 192 1.65 -20.37 4.67
C TYR A 192 2.98 -19.66 4.47
N ARG A 193 3.58 -19.22 5.57
CA ARG A 193 4.89 -18.57 5.56
C ARG A 193 6.02 -19.58 5.76
N VAL A 194 7.11 -19.38 5.02
CA VAL A 194 8.37 -20.09 5.17
C VAL A 194 9.45 -19.09 5.53
N LYS A 195 10.14 -19.32 6.65
CA LYS A 195 11.28 -18.48 7.04
C LYS A 195 12.47 -18.80 6.13
N THR A 196 12.85 -17.85 5.32
CA THR A 196 14.02 -17.95 4.43
C THR A 196 15.08 -16.97 4.88
N GLN A 197 16.33 -17.43 4.96
CA GLN A 197 17.49 -16.61 5.28
C GLN A 197 18.30 -16.31 4.02
N GLY A 198 18.77 -15.08 3.91
CA GLY A 198 19.58 -14.63 2.78
C GLY A 198 20.13 -13.24 3.03
N ARG A 199 21.36 -12.97 2.58
CA ARG A 199 22.03 -11.66 2.75
C ARG A 199 22.01 -11.12 4.19
N GLY A 200 22.12 -12.00 5.19
CA GLY A 200 22.14 -11.62 6.61
C GLY A 200 20.78 -11.21 7.19
N ARG A 201 19.67 -11.42 6.46
CA ARG A 201 18.30 -11.18 6.96
C ARG A 201 17.45 -12.45 6.91
N THR A 202 16.48 -12.53 7.81
CA THR A 202 15.40 -13.53 7.78
C THR A 202 14.14 -12.87 7.27
N VAL A 203 13.48 -13.49 6.30
CA VAL A 203 12.22 -13.01 5.70
C VAL A 203 11.22 -14.14 5.71
N ASP A 204 9.97 -13.81 6.00
CA ASP A 204 8.85 -14.73 5.81
C ASP A 204 8.43 -14.68 4.33
N GLU A 205 8.61 -15.79 3.61
CA GLU A 205 8.15 -15.93 2.23
C GLU A 205 6.81 -16.67 2.22
N TRP A 206 5.77 -16.03 1.67
CA TRP A 206 4.42 -16.57 1.65
C TRP A 206 4.18 -17.41 0.40
N LYS A 207 3.58 -18.59 0.60
CA LYS A 207 3.28 -19.57 -0.45
C LYS A 207 1.85 -20.08 -0.31
N LEU A 208 1.18 -20.28 -1.44
CA LEU A 208 -0.14 -20.88 -1.48
C LEU A 208 -0.09 -22.34 -0.99
N LYS A 209 -1.06 -22.74 -0.17
CA LYS A 209 -1.20 -24.13 0.24
C LYS A 209 -1.68 -24.98 -0.96
N PRO A 210 -1.17 -26.21 -1.15
CA PRO A 210 -1.56 -27.05 -2.28
C PRO A 210 -3.07 -27.30 -2.41
N GLN A 211 -3.78 -27.35 -1.28
CA GLN A 211 -5.23 -27.59 -1.20
C GLN A 211 -6.09 -26.32 -1.23
N SER A 212 -5.47 -25.14 -1.33
CA SER A 212 -6.16 -23.86 -1.29
C SER A 212 -6.18 -23.24 -2.69
N HIS A 213 -7.35 -22.72 -3.08
CA HIS A 213 -7.60 -22.19 -4.42
C HIS A 213 -7.93 -20.70 -4.37
N ASP A 214 -8.69 -20.29 -3.36
CA ASP A 214 -9.16 -18.92 -3.18
C ASP A 214 -8.38 -18.26 -2.03
N ASN A 215 -7.69 -17.14 -2.32
CA ASN A 215 -6.76 -16.50 -1.38
C ASN A 215 -6.81 -14.95 -1.41
N HIS A 216 -7.89 -14.36 -1.91
CA HIS A 216 -7.92 -12.93 -2.25
C HIS A 216 -7.86 -11.99 -1.05
N PHE A 217 -8.48 -12.35 0.08
CA PHE A 217 -8.66 -11.40 1.18
C PHE A 217 -7.37 -11.08 1.93
N LEU A 218 -6.40 -12.00 1.97
CA LEU A 218 -5.12 -11.71 2.60
C LEU A 218 -4.40 -10.55 1.90
N ASP A 219 -4.40 -10.55 0.56
CA ASP A 219 -3.83 -9.47 -0.24
C ASP A 219 -4.63 -8.16 -0.10
N CYS A 220 -5.96 -8.23 0.00
CA CYS A 220 -6.81 -7.05 0.23
C CYS A 220 -6.53 -6.39 1.59
N VAL A 221 -6.41 -7.20 2.65
CA VAL A 221 -6.12 -6.74 4.01
C VAL A 221 -4.70 -6.17 4.09
N ALA A 222 -3.73 -6.80 3.42
CA ALA A 222 -2.38 -6.27 3.29
C ALA A 222 -2.37 -4.91 2.57
N GLY A 223 -3.11 -4.78 1.46
CA GLY A 223 -3.28 -3.50 0.75
C GLY A 223 -3.93 -2.42 1.62
N CYS A 224 -4.92 -2.78 2.44
CA CYS A 224 -5.53 -1.85 3.40
C CYS A 224 -4.55 -1.40 4.50
N ALA A 225 -3.61 -2.24 4.94
CA ALA A 225 -2.56 -1.82 5.86
C ALA A 225 -1.54 -0.88 5.20
N VAL A 226 -1.23 -1.10 3.92
CA VAL A 226 -0.44 -0.15 3.11
C VAL A 226 -1.15 1.21 3.06
N CYS A 227 -2.46 1.25 2.82
CA CYS A 227 -3.25 2.49 2.91
C CYS A 227 -3.07 3.21 4.26
N GLY A 228 -3.20 2.48 5.38
CA GLY A 228 -2.98 3.03 6.72
C GLY A 228 -1.58 3.64 6.87
N SER A 229 -0.55 2.93 6.41
CA SER A 229 0.84 3.45 6.41
C SER A 229 1.00 4.70 5.57
N MET A 230 0.36 4.75 4.39
CA MET A 230 0.41 5.91 3.50
C MET A 230 -0.25 7.15 4.12
N LEU A 231 -1.23 6.94 4.99
CA LEU A 231 -1.89 8.00 5.77
C LEU A 231 -1.13 8.36 7.04
N GLY A 232 -0.07 7.63 7.39
CA GLY A 232 0.83 7.94 8.51
C GLY A 232 0.76 6.99 9.70
N ALA A 233 -0.07 5.93 9.64
CA ALA A 233 -0.07 4.91 10.69
C ALA A 233 1.32 4.26 10.80
N SER A 234 1.81 4.11 12.03
CA SER A 234 3.14 3.58 12.33
C SER A 234 3.19 2.93 13.70
N LEU A 235 3.90 1.81 13.83
CA LEU A 235 4.24 1.27 15.15
C LEU A 235 5.52 1.94 15.66
N PRO A 236 5.64 2.21 16.97
CA PRO A 236 6.86 2.77 17.57
C PRO A 236 8.12 1.98 17.20
N GLU A 237 8.01 0.65 17.13
CA GLU A 237 9.10 -0.28 16.78
C GLU A 237 9.52 -0.19 15.31
N THR A 238 8.65 0.33 14.44
CA THR A 238 8.86 0.39 12.98
C THR A 238 9.27 1.78 12.49
N LEU A 239 9.22 2.78 13.37
CA LEU A 239 9.71 4.11 13.03
C LEU A 239 11.22 4.02 12.76
N PRO A 240 11.71 4.54 11.62
CA PRO A 240 13.15 4.66 11.45
C PRO A 240 13.68 5.50 12.62
N ALA A 241 14.71 4.99 13.31
CA ALA A 241 15.43 5.74 14.31
C ALA A 241 15.67 7.14 13.74
N LYS A 242 15.25 8.19 14.47
CA LYS A 242 15.46 9.57 14.02
C LYS A 242 16.93 9.69 13.66
N LEU A 243 17.24 9.75 12.37
CA LEU A 243 18.57 10.13 11.93
C LEU A 243 18.77 11.52 12.53
N ASP A 244 19.71 11.64 13.46
CA ASP A 244 20.12 12.93 13.98
C ASP A 244 20.35 13.83 12.77
N ARG A 245 19.41 14.76 12.57
CA ARG A 245 19.50 15.70 11.46
C ARG A 245 20.79 16.45 11.72
N LYS A 246 21.83 16.20 10.90
CA LYS A 246 23.04 17.02 10.92
C LYS A 246 22.57 18.48 10.98
N PRO A 247 23.03 19.28 11.95
CA PRO A 247 22.55 20.64 12.11
C PRO A 247 22.65 21.33 10.77
N MET A 248 21.51 21.85 10.32
CA MET A 248 21.39 22.51 9.03
C MET A 248 22.29 23.75 9.10
N ILE A 249 23.47 23.67 8.49
CA ILE A 249 24.38 24.81 8.37
C ILE A 249 23.62 25.88 7.60
N ARG A 250 23.34 27.02 8.24
CA ARG A 250 22.69 28.13 7.58
C ARG A 250 23.67 28.71 6.58
N LEU A 251 23.18 29.12 5.41
CA LEU A 251 24.02 29.72 4.36
C LEU A 251 24.75 31.00 4.87
N SER A 252 24.22 31.63 5.93
CA SER A 252 24.85 32.74 6.67
C SER A 252 26.20 32.37 7.28
N ASP A 253 26.38 31.11 7.67
CA ASP A 253 27.56 30.67 8.42
C ASP A 253 28.76 30.43 7.50
N LYS A 254 28.54 30.43 6.17
CA LYS A 254 29.57 30.27 5.13
C LYS A 254 30.17 31.59 4.63
N ARG A 255 29.87 32.75 5.24
CA ARG A 255 30.41 34.07 4.82
C ARG A 255 31.46 34.65 5.78
N LEU A 256 32.41 33.84 6.22
CA LEU A 256 33.63 34.31 6.88
C LEU A 256 34.86 33.87 6.07
N GLY A 257 34.99 34.46 4.88
CA GLY A 257 36.11 34.30 3.97
C GLY A 257 36.00 35.39 2.91
N GLY A 258 36.48 36.58 3.26
CA GLY A 258 36.13 37.85 2.61
C GLY A 258 36.67 38.06 1.19
N ILE A 259 36.03 38.98 0.49
CA ILE A 259 36.61 39.76 -0.60
C ILE A 259 36.37 41.24 -0.23
N PRO A 260 37.39 42.10 -0.13
CA PRO A 260 37.18 43.51 0.17
C PRO A 260 36.49 44.22 -1.02
N PRO A 261 35.64 45.22 -0.75
CA PRO A 261 34.90 45.92 -1.79
C PRO A 261 35.82 46.97 -2.44
N ASN A 262 36.57 46.59 -3.47
CA ASN A 262 37.05 47.45 -4.59
C ASN A 262 38.25 46.85 -5.35
N GLY A 263 38.14 45.61 -5.84
CA GLY A 263 39.19 45.02 -6.69
C GLY A 263 38.63 44.51 -8.01
N ARG A 264 38.84 45.24 -9.12
CA ARG A 264 38.66 44.68 -10.47
C ARG A 264 39.68 43.55 -10.67
N LEU A 265 39.21 42.31 -10.75
CA LEU A 265 40.05 41.16 -11.13
C LEU A 265 40.38 41.22 -12.63
N LYS A 266 41.66 41.40 -12.97
CA LYS A 266 42.14 41.26 -14.36
C LYS A 266 42.22 39.78 -14.73
N LEU A 267 41.61 39.43 -15.86
CA LEU A 267 41.56 38.06 -16.43
C LEU A 267 42.93 37.42 -16.72
N SER A 268 44.04 38.15 -16.61
CA SER A 268 45.39 37.64 -16.87
C SER A 268 45.97 36.76 -15.75
N GLU A 269 45.42 36.79 -14.54
CA GLU A 269 45.98 36.05 -13.39
C GLU A 269 45.38 34.64 -13.19
N LEU A 270 44.23 34.35 -13.80
CA LEU A 270 43.54 33.05 -13.68
C LEU A 270 44.18 31.92 -14.52
N ARG A 271 45.18 32.21 -15.37
CA ARG A 271 45.81 31.19 -16.24
C ARG A 271 47.07 30.53 -15.69
N ARG A 272 47.57 30.93 -14.50
CA ARG A 272 48.80 30.36 -13.93
C ARG A 272 48.62 29.20 -12.94
N GLN A 273 47.39 28.89 -12.52
CA GLN A 273 47.14 27.85 -11.51
C GLN A 273 46.74 26.47 -12.06
N LYS A 274 46.72 26.27 -13.39
CA LYS A 274 46.31 24.99 -13.99
C LYS A 274 47.44 24.05 -14.42
N ASN A 275 48.71 24.45 -14.34
CA ASN A 275 49.85 23.60 -14.68
C ASN A 275 50.94 23.66 -13.60
N GLY A 276 50.67 23.00 -12.47
CA GLY A 276 51.64 22.70 -11.42
C GLY A 276 51.21 21.44 -10.70
#